data_AF-A0AA44HHF5-F1
#
_entry.id   AF-A0AA44HHF5-F1
#
_cell.length_a   1.000
_cell.length_b   1.000
_cell.length_c   1.000
_cell.angle_alpha   90.00
_cell.angle_beta   90.00
_cell.angle_gamma   90.00
#
_symmetry.space_group_name_H-M   'P 1'
#
loop_
_entity.id
_entity.type
_entity.pdbx_description
1 polymer ?
#
loop_
_entity_poly.entity_id
_entity_poly.type
_entity_poly.pdbx_seq_one_letter_code
_entity_poly.pdbx_strand_id
1 'polypeptide(L)'
;MLNFFDEKTNFDKLNGEFGELRTKNFIQRYEVQFHQPNTTSGFSATLFYDKQKDEFIVGFRGTEGFWNIDTMQDITLSLNGNIQSSSLLEFLEQVNKIIKNKHKRIIFVGHSLGGYLAQMALIYCDIKYKDKLSFSPNEVYTFNSPSVYGWNFPNIA
;
A
#
# COMPACT_ATOMS: atom_id res chain seq x y z
N MET A 1 -1.76 -37.94 0.71
CA MET A 1 -1.92 -38.39 2.11
C MET A 1 -1.36 -37.29 2.99
N LEU A 2 -2.20 -36.70 3.84
CA LEU A 2 -1.84 -35.66 4.81
C LEU A 2 -1.04 -36.33 5.94
N ASN A 3 0.17 -35.85 6.23
CA ASN A 3 0.89 -36.26 7.45
C ASN A 3 0.66 -35.23 8.55
N PHE A 4 -0.11 -35.73 9.52
CA PHE A 4 -0.24 -35.43 10.94
C PHE A 4 0.70 -34.40 11.58
N PHE A 5 0.07 -33.54 12.39
CA PHE A 5 0.67 -32.73 13.43
C PHE A 5 1.19 -33.60 14.58
N ASP A 6 2.40 -33.31 15.06
CA ASP A 6 2.70 -33.25 16.50
C ASP A 6 3.99 -32.44 16.72
N GLU A 7 3.88 -31.25 17.30
CA GLU A 7 4.87 -30.75 18.27
C GLU A 7 4.33 -29.49 18.94
N LYS A 8 3.90 -29.66 20.20
CA LYS A 8 3.72 -28.65 21.27
C LYS A 8 4.03 -27.21 20.84
N THR A 9 2.98 -26.49 20.46
CA THR A 9 3.03 -25.03 20.29
C THR A 9 3.24 -24.38 21.65
N ASN A 10 4.48 -24.05 21.97
CA ASN A 10 4.81 -23.09 23.01
C ASN A 10 4.28 -21.71 22.56
N PHE A 11 3.09 -21.34 23.04
CA PHE A 11 2.45 -20.05 22.76
C PHE A 11 3.18 -18.84 23.38
N ASP A 12 4.22 -19.06 24.18
CA ASP A 12 4.92 -18.04 24.97
C ASP A 12 6.03 -17.27 24.23
N LYS A 13 6.17 -17.41 22.90
CA LYS A 13 7.16 -16.66 22.10
C LYS A 13 6.61 -16.13 20.77
N LEU A 14 5.45 -15.49 20.78
CA LEU A 14 5.03 -14.66 19.65
C LEU A 14 5.74 -13.29 19.72
N ASN A 15 7.04 -13.28 19.45
CA ASN A 15 7.91 -12.08 19.42
C ASN A 15 7.64 -11.18 18.19
N GLY A 16 6.38 -10.99 17.81
CA GLY A 16 6.03 -10.22 16.61
C GLY A 16 6.43 -10.87 15.28
N GLU A 17 7.06 -12.05 15.28
CA GLU A 17 7.43 -12.74 14.05
C GLU A 17 6.19 -13.18 13.26
N PHE A 18 6.25 -12.99 11.95
CA PHE A 18 5.27 -13.51 10.99
C PHE A 18 5.49 -15.02 10.84
N GLY A 19 5.14 -15.77 11.90
CA GLY A 19 5.41 -17.20 12.00
C GLY A 19 4.78 -18.02 10.88
N GLU A 20 5.23 -19.27 10.74
CA GLU A 20 4.87 -20.16 9.64
C GLU A 20 3.34 -20.29 9.43
N LEU A 21 2.58 -20.35 10.53
CA LEU A 21 1.13 -20.47 10.48
C LEU A 21 0.45 -19.19 9.96
N ARG A 22 0.98 -18.01 10.31
CA ARG A 22 0.52 -16.72 9.77
C ARG A 22 0.88 -16.58 8.30
N THR A 23 2.07 -17.05 7.92
CA THR A 23 2.51 -17.09 6.52
C THR A 23 1.63 -18.00 5.67
N LYS A 24 1.32 -19.21 6.16
CA LYS A 24 0.41 -20.16 5.48
C LYS A 24 -0.97 -19.54 5.28
N ASN A 25 -1.55 -18.96 6.34
CA ASN A 25 -2.86 -18.31 6.25
C ASN A 25 -2.86 -17.12 5.27
N PHE A 26 -1.77 -16.34 5.26
CA PHE A 26 -1.63 -15.20 4.37
C PHE A 26 -1.56 -15.65 2.90
N ILE A 27 -0.71 -16.61 2.56
CA ILE A 27 -0.59 -17.12 1.17
C ILE A 27 -1.88 -17.82 0.71
N GLN A 28 -2.59 -18.48 1.62
CA GLN A 28 -3.89 -19.08 1.33
C GLN A 28 -4.96 -18.04 0.99
N ARG A 29 -4.89 -16.84 1.57
CA ARG A 29 -5.89 -15.77 1.36
C ARG A 29 -5.48 -14.75 0.30
N TYR A 30 -4.24 -14.30 0.33
CA TYR A 30 -3.74 -13.22 -0.50
C TYR A 30 -2.84 -13.74 -1.61
N GLU A 31 -3.02 -13.21 -2.81
CA GLU A 31 -2.16 -13.46 -3.96
C GLU A 31 -1.46 -12.16 -4.37
N VAL A 32 -0.14 -12.21 -4.55
CA VAL A 32 0.62 -11.06 -5.04
C VAL A 32 0.40 -10.96 -6.55
N GLN A 33 -0.27 -9.90 -7.00
CA GLN A 33 -0.52 -9.64 -8.41
C GLN A 33 0.64 -8.86 -9.03
N PHE A 34 1.20 -7.91 -8.28
CA PHE A 34 2.33 -7.10 -8.73
C PHE A 34 3.09 -6.55 -7.53
N HIS A 35 4.41 -6.66 -7.56
CA HIS A 35 5.29 -6.10 -6.55
C HIS A 35 6.30 -5.16 -7.22
N GLN A 36 6.29 -3.91 -6.79
CA GLN A 36 7.35 -2.96 -7.12
C GLN A 36 8.37 -3.00 -5.97
N PRO A 37 9.59 -3.56 -6.21
CA PRO A 37 10.66 -3.49 -5.23
C PRO A 37 11.14 -2.05 -5.06
N ASN A 38 11.91 -1.81 -3.99
CA ASN A 38 12.47 -0.50 -3.69
C ASN A 38 13.17 0.10 -4.92
N THR A 39 12.64 1.23 -5.39
CA THR A 39 13.32 2.06 -6.39
C THR A 39 14.53 2.76 -5.75
N THR A 40 15.36 3.42 -6.57
CA THR A 40 16.45 4.27 -6.08
C THR A 40 15.98 5.40 -5.16
N SER A 41 14.72 5.83 -5.30
CA SER A 41 14.07 6.81 -4.43
C SER A 41 13.46 6.21 -3.15
N GLY A 42 13.56 4.88 -2.95
CA GLY A 42 13.01 4.19 -1.78
C GLY A 42 11.51 3.85 -1.89
N PHE A 43 10.87 4.07 -3.04
CA PHE A 43 9.46 3.71 -3.25
C PHE A 43 9.30 2.20 -3.41
N SER A 44 8.36 1.61 -2.67
CA SER A 44 7.95 0.20 -2.80
C SER A 44 6.47 0.07 -2.53
N ALA A 45 5.79 -0.71 -3.36
CA ALA A 45 4.36 -0.98 -3.23
C ALA A 45 4.01 -2.36 -3.78
N THR A 46 2.94 -2.95 -3.27
CA THR A 46 2.48 -4.28 -3.69
C THR A 46 0.98 -4.27 -3.89
N LEU A 47 0.53 -4.78 -5.04
CA LEU A 47 -0.86 -5.10 -5.32
C LEU A 47 -1.12 -6.55 -4.93
N PHE A 48 -2.03 -6.74 -3.98
CA PHE A 48 -2.55 -8.02 -3.56
C PHE A 48 -3.97 -8.22 -4.07
N TYR A 49 -4.34 -9.47 -4.25
CA TYR A 49 -5.71 -9.92 -4.44
C TYR A 49 -6.16 -10.73 -3.22
N ASP A 50 -7.22 -10.31 -2.54
CA ASP A 50 -7.84 -11.04 -1.45
C ASP A 50 -8.86 -12.03 -2.02
N LYS A 51 -8.50 -13.33 -2.02
CA LYS A 51 -9.34 -14.40 -2.54
C LYS A 51 -10.62 -14.63 -1.73
N GLN A 52 -10.65 -14.22 -0.46
CA GLN A 52 -11.83 -14.40 0.40
C GLN A 52 -12.86 -13.30 0.22
N LYS A 53 -12.39 -12.06 0.09
CA LYS A 53 -13.26 -10.88 -0.07
C LYS A 53 -13.50 -10.48 -1.53
N ASP A 54 -12.81 -11.11 -2.46
CA ASP A 54 -12.93 -10.83 -3.89
C ASP A 54 -12.56 -9.37 -4.23
N GLU A 55 -11.49 -8.85 -3.62
CA GLU A 55 -11.08 -7.44 -3.72
C GLU A 55 -9.55 -7.28 -3.91
N PHE A 56 -9.14 -6.11 -4.39
CA PHE A 56 -7.73 -5.72 -4.52
C PHE A 56 -7.28 -4.87 -3.33
N ILE A 57 -6.04 -5.07 -2.91
CA ILE A 57 -5.42 -4.28 -1.85
C ILE A 57 -4.07 -3.78 -2.35
N VAL A 58 -3.86 -2.48 -2.34
CA VAL A 58 -2.56 -1.86 -2.61
C VAL A 58 -1.91 -1.49 -1.30
N GLY A 59 -0.81 -2.17 -0.97
CA GLY A 59 0.02 -1.87 0.18
C GLY A 59 1.21 -0.99 -0.20
N PHE A 60 1.25 0.22 0.34
CA PHE A 60 2.39 1.13 0.20
C PHE A 60 3.34 0.97 1.38
N ARG A 61 4.63 0.77 1.09
CA ARG A 61 5.66 0.65 2.12
C ARG A 61 6.06 2.03 2.65
N GLY A 62 6.23 2.13 3.97
CA GLY A 62 6.88 3.29 4.59
C GLY A 62 8.38 3.07 4.78
N THR A 63 9.14 4.14 4.92
CA THR A 63 10.57 4.05 5.28
C THR A 63 10.71 3.60 6.74
N GLU A 64 11.60 2.65 6.99
CA GLU A 64 11.92 2.21 8.35
C GLU A 64 12.92 3.20 8.97
N GLY A 65 12.43 4.12 9.80
CA GLY A 65 13.24 5.12 10.50
C GLY A 65 12.39 5.99 11.43
N PHE A 66 12.97 6.51 12.51
CA PHE A 66 12.30 7.47 13.39
C PHE A 66 11.90 8.71 12.56
N TRP A 67 10.61 9.04 12.56
CA TRP A 67 10.04 10.21 11.90
C TRP A 67 10.65 11.51 12.43
N ASN A 68 11.73 12.00 11.82
CA ASN A 68 12.18 13.37 11.98
C ASN A 68 11.53 14.26 10.91
N ILE A 69 11.33 15.54 11.25
CA ILE A 69 10.75 16.55 10.36
C ILE A 69 11.60 16.70 9.08
N ASP A 70 12.92 16.47 9.18
CA ASP A 70 13.83 16.47 8.04
C ASP A 70 13.49 15.38 7.01
N THR A 71 13.15 14.15 7.42
CA THR A 71 12.73 13.08 6.49
C THR A 71 11.45 13.48 5.75
N MET A 72 10.51 14.16 6.41
CA MET A 72 9.31 14.68 5.73
C MET A 72 9.64 15.80 4.74
N GLN A 73 10.55 16.70 5.11
CA GLN A 73 11.02 17.78 4.24
C GLN A 73 11.74 17.20 3.01
N ASP A 74 12.61 16.20 3.20
CA ASP A 74 13.38 15.54 2.14
C ASP A 74 12.48 14.73 1.20
N ILE A 75 11.45 14.05 1.72
CA ILE A 75 10.42 13.41 0.89
C ILE A 75 9.65 14.47 0.11
N THR A 76 9.22 15.56 0.75
CA THR A 76 8.49 16.63 0.09
C THR A 76 9.35 17.31 -0.98
N LEU A 77 10.63 17.56 -0.71
CA LEU A 77 11.61 18.08 -1.64
C LEU A 77 11.90 17.10 -2.77
N SER A 78 12.03 15.80 -2.48
CA SER A 78 12.21 14.74 -3.48
C SER A 78 10.99 14.60 -4.39
N LEU A 79 9.79 14.86 -3.88
CA LEU A 79 8.54 14.80 -4.65
C LEU A 79 8.25 16.10 -5.41
N ASN A 80 8.72 17.25 -4.89
CA ASN A 80 8.56 18.57 -5.52
C ASN A 80 9.69 18.91 -6.50
N GLY A 81 10.87 18.29 -6.36
CA GLY A 81 12.06 18.52 -7.17
C GLY A 81 12.13 17.61 -8.40
N ASN A 82 11.31 17.88 -9.41
CA ASN A 82 11.54 17.62 -10.85
C ASN A 82 12.63 16.60 -11.30
N ILE A 83 12.64 15.36 -10.80
CA ILE A 83 13.43 14.27 -11.39
C ILE A 83 12.55 13.03 -11.50
N GLN A 84 11.80 12.98 -12.60
CA GLN A 84 11.29 11.75 -13.22
C GLN A 84 10.71 10.70 -12.25
N SER A 85 9.96 11.18 -11.25
CA SER A 85 9.15 10.37 -10.37
C SER A 85 7.70 10.83 -10.48
N SER A 86 6.87 9.93 -10.93
CA SER A 86 6.01 9.39 -9.90
C SER A 86 6.10 7.89 -10.07
N SER A 87 7.12 7.26 -9.47
CA SER A 87 7.15 5.79 -9.34
C SER A 87 5.82 5.28 -8.76
N LEU A 88 5.16 6.13 -7.97
CA LEU A 88 3.75 6.00 -7.59
C LEU A 88 2.79 5.95 -8.79
N LEU A 89 2.81 6.91 -9.71
CA LEU A 89 1.96 6.90 -10.92
C LEU A 89 2.28 5.72 -11.83
N GLU A 90 3.56 5.42 -12.07
CA GLU A 90 3.96 4.27 -12.88
C GLU A 90 3.42 2.97 -12.28
N PHE A 91 3.55 2.83 -10.96
CA PHE A 91 2.94 1.72 -10.23
C PHE A 91 1.41 1.71 -10.39
N LEU A 92 0.73 2.85 -10.22
CA LEU A 92 -0.72 2.95 -10.38
C LEU A 92 -1.18 2.66 -11.82
N GLU A 93 -0.39 2.99 -12.83
CA GLU A 93 -0.66 2.62 -14.22
C GLU A 93 -0.56 1.12 -14.44
N GLN A 94 0.43 0.47 -13.82
CA GLN A 94 0.55 -0.98 -13.84
C GLN A 94 -0.62 -1.64 -13.11
N VAL A 95 -1.03 -1.11 -11.95
CA VAL A 95 -2.25 -1.52 -11.26
C VAL A 95 -3.46 -1.37 -12.18
N ASN A 96 -3.65 -0.20 -12.81
CA ASN A 96 -4.76 0.08 -13.72
C ASN A 96 -4.86 -1.00 -14.81
N LYS A 97 -3.73 -1.38 -15.42
CA LYS A 97 -3.69 -2.45 -16.45
C LYS A 97 -4.12 -3.80 -15.90
N ILE A 98 -3.68 -4.17 -14.69
CA ILE A 98 -3.96 -5.47 -14.07
C ILE A 98 -5.43 -5.59 -13.64
N ILE A 99 -6.00 -4.52 -13.10
CA ILE A 99 -7.39 -4.52 -12.60
C ILE A 99 -8.40 -4.12 -13.68
N LYS A 100 -7.93 -3.71 -14.86
CA LYS A 100 -8.79 -3.36 -16.00
C LYS A 100 -9.79 -4.48 -16.26
N ASN A 101 -11.06 -4.12 -16.40
CA ASN A 101 -12.18 -5.02 -16.65
C ASN A 101 -12.48 -6.05 -15.55
N LYS A 102 -11.80 -6.01 -14.39
CA LYS A 102 -12.13 -6.89 -13.26
C LYS A 102 -13.32 -6.38 -12.45
N HIS A 103 -13.58 -5.07 -12.47
CA HIS A 103 -14.71 -4.41 -11.78
C HIS A 103 -14.84 -4.80 -10.29
N LYS A 104 -13.71 -5.01 -9.61
CA LYS A 104 -13.66 -5.37 -8.20
C LYS A 104 -13.33 -4.16 -7.35
N ARG A 105 -13.67 -4.25 -6.07
CA ARG A 105 -13.25 -3.25 -5.08
C ARG A 105 -11.73 -3.18 -5.00
N ILE A 106 -11.21 -1.99 -4.73
CA ILE A 106 -9.80 -1.75 -4.47
C ILE A 106 -9.62 -0.88 -3.22
N ILE A 107 -8.71 -1.28 -2.35
CA ILE A 107 -8.42 -0.61 -1.08
C ILE A 107 -6.96 -0.20 -1.08
N PHE A 108 -6.65 1.00 -0.61
CA PHE A 108 -5.28 1.46 -0.40
C PHE A 108 -4.92 1.41 1.08
N VAL A 109 -3.75 0.88 1.40
CA VAL A 109 -3.27 0.77 2.79
C VAL A 109 -1.82 1.22 2.91
N GLY A 110 -1.47 1.85 4.03
CA GLY A 110 -0.07 2.21 4.31
C GLY A 110 0.19 2.68 5.73
N HIS A 111 1.36 2.33 6.25
CA HIS A 111 1.86 2.82 7.54
C HIS A 111 2.97 3.85 7.32
N SER A 112 3.07 4.83 8.21
CA SER A 112 4.11 5.84 8.18
C SER A 112 4.10 6.57 6.81
N LEU A 113 5.23 6.66 6.09
CA LEU A 113 5.31 7.24 4.74
C LEU A 113 4.39 6.50 3.76
N GLY A 114 4.18 5.20 3.94
CA GLY A 114 3.25 4.43 3.12
C GLY A 114 1.82 4.99 3.20
N GLY A 115 1.41 5.51 4.36
CA GLY A 115 0.09 6.14 4.51
C GLY A 115 -0.01 7.48 3.78
N TYR A 116 1.08 8.25 3.70
CA TYR A 116 1.14 9.47 2.91
C TYR A 116 1.04 9.13 1.42
N LEU A 117 1.77 8.12 0.97
CA LEU A 117 1.69 7.61 -0.39
C LEU A 117 0.28 7.10 -0.74
N ALA A 118 -0.42 6.46 0.19
CA ALA A 118 -1.81 6.03 0.00
C ALA A 118 -2.77 7.21 -0.22
N GLN A 119 -2.60 8.31 0.52
CA GLN A 119 -3.38 9.54 0.33
C GLN A 119 -3.03 10.22 -1.01
N MET A 120 -1.75 10.30 -1.36
CA MET A 120 -1.33 10.85 -2.64
C MET A 120 -1.83 10.00 -3.82
N ALA A 121 -1.87 8.67 -3.66
CA ALA A 121 -2.43 7.76 -4.65
C ALA A 121 -3.92 8.02 -4.90
N LEU A 122 -4.70 8.25 -3.83
CA LEU A 122 -6.09 8.67 -3.95
C LEU A 122 -6.22 9.96 -4.75
N ILE A 123 -5.44 11.00 -4.43
CA ILE A 123 -5.44 12.28 -5.17
C ILE A 123 -5.08 12.07 -6.65
N TYR A 124 -4.15 11.16 -6.93
CA TYR A 124 -3.74 10.84 -8.30
C TYR A 124 -4.88 10.19 -9.07
N CYS A 125 -5.57 9.23 -8.47
CA CYS A 125 -6.73 8.55 -9.04
C CYS A 125 -7.94 9.49 -9.23
N ASP A 126 -8.26 10.33 -8.25
CA ASP A 126 -9.52 11.10 -8.25
C ASP A 126 -9.42 12.48 -8.89
N ILE A 127 -8.24 13.10 -8.86
CA ILE A 127 -8.10 14.51 -9.21
C ILE A 127 -7.05 14.68 -10.32
N LYS A 128 -5.80 14.29 -10.07
CA LYS A 128 -4.67 14.70 -10.92
C LYS A 128 -4.58 13.92 -12.24
N TYR A 129 -4.90 12.62 -12.20
CA TYR A 129 -4.73 11.71 -13.33
C TYR A 129 -5.97 10.85 -13.57
N LYS A 130 -7.16 11.34 -13.20
CA LYS A 130 -8.43 10.62 -13.36
C LYS A 130 -8.69 10.11 -14.77
N ASP A 131 -8.33 10.89 -15.79
CA ASP A 131 -8.50 10.49 -17.19
C ASP A 131 -7.54 9.36 -17.61
N LYS A 132 -6.39 9.25 -16.93
CA LYS A 132 -5.36 8.25 -17.21
C LYS A 132 -5.52 6.99 -16.36
N LEU A 133 -5.93 7.16 -15.11
CA LEU A 133 -6.19 6.11 -14.13
C LEU A 133 -7.70 5.90 -14.05
N SER A 134 -8.21 4.95 -14.81
CA SER A 134 -9.65 4.65 -14.90
C SER A 134 -10.17 3.85 -13.69
N PHE A 135 -9.65 4.12 -12.50
CA PHE A 135 -10.05 3.50 -11.24
C PHE A 135 -9.78 4.44 -10.07
N SER A 136 -10.51 4.24 -8.98
CA SER A 136 -10.30 4.92 -7.72
C SER A 136 -10.47 3.92 -6.56
N PRO A 137 -9.69 4.04 -5.47
CA PRO A 137 -9.88 3.22 -4.29
C PRO A 137 -11.25 3.46 -3.66
N ASN A 138 -11.89 2.39 -3.21
CA ASN A 138 -13.13 2.45 -2.43
C ASN A 138 -12.86 2.95 -1.01
N GLU A 139 -11.72 2.58 -0.45
CA GLU A 139 -11.33 2.90 0.93
C GLU A 139 -9.81 3.12 0.98
N VAL A 140 -9.39 4.00 1.89
CA VAL A 140 -7.97 4.29 2.16
C VAL A 140 -7.72 4.20 3.65
N TYR A 141 -6.86 3.27 4.08
CA TYR A 141 -6.48 3.08 5.47
C TYR A 141 -5.03 3.51 5.70
N THR A 142 -4.83 4.52 6.54
CA THR A 142 -3.50 5.01 6.89
C THR A 142 -3.23 4.83 8.37
N PHE A 143 -1.98 4.50 8.72
CA PHE A 143 -1.59 4.24 10.10
C PHE A 143 -0.35 5.08 10.44
N ASN A 144 -0.45 5.92 11.47
CA ASN A 144 0.64 6.81 11.91
C ASN A 144 1.28 7.60 10.75
N SER A 145 0.44 8.06 9.83
CA SER A 145 0.84 8.76 8.62
C SER A 145 0.79 10.27 8.84
N PRO A 146 1.72 11.05 8.26
CA PRO A 146 1.56 12.48 8.20
C PRO A 146 0.33 12.81 7.36
N SER A 147 -0.31 13.92 7.73
CA SER A 147 -1.37 14.50 6.92
C SER A 147 -0.78 15.11 5.66
N VAL A 148 -1.47 14.97 4.54
CA VAL A 148 -1.17 15.77 3.35
C VAL A 148 -1.62 17.19 3.66
N TYR A 149 -0.68 18.04 4.10
CA TYR A 149 -0.94 19.46 4.39
C TYR A 149 -1.69 20.11 3.22
N GLY A 150 -2.90 20.62 3.49
CA GLY A 150 -3.76 21.29 2.52
C GLY A 150 -5.13 20.66 2.27
N TRP A 151 -5.40 19.44 2.77
CA TRP A 151 -6.74 18.85 2.71
C TRP A 151 -7.50 19.05 4.02
N ASN A 152 -7.94 20.30 4.25
CA ASN A 152 -9.17 20.50 5.01
C ASN A 152 -10.28 19.88 4.15
N PHE A 153 -10.93 18.82 4.63
CA PHE A 153 -12.28 18.51 4.14
C PHE A 153 -13.07 19.83 4.17
N PRO A 154 -13.64 20.32 3.06
CA PRO A 154 -14.68 21.32 3.22
C PRO A 154 -15.76 20.66 4.07
N ASN A 155 -16.13 21.34 5.14
CA ASN A 155 -17.23 20.99 6.03
C ASN A 155 -18.35 20.34 5.22
N ILE A 156 -18.73 19.14 5.63
CA ILE A 156 -20.05 18.61 5.31
C ILE A 156 -21.02 19.53 6.04
N ALA A 157 -21.63 20.44 5.30
CA ALA A 157 -22.80 21.22 5.68
C ALA A 157 -23.86 20.99 4.62
#